data_AF-A0A2A4QMC9-F1
#
_entry.id   AF-A0A2A4QMC9-F1
#
_cell.length_a   1.000
_cell.length_b   1.000
_cell.length_c   1.000
_cell.angle_alpha   90.00
_cell.angle_beta   90.00
_cell.angle_gamma   90.00
#
_symmetry.space_group_name_H-M   'P 1'
#
loop_
_entity.id
_entity.type
_entity.pdbx_description
1 polymer ?
#
loop_
_entity_poly.entity_id
_entity_poly.type
_entity_poly.pdbx_seq_one_letter_code
_entity_poly.pdbx_strand_id
1 'polypeptide(L)'
;MSEHSIIDICVEPIELCKLLKIANMVGGGGEAKTMISEGNVLVNNEVVVQKRKKIRNGDIIEYNGKIIKIAYNPTKKSAEFINTVVLASKKEQRKKRAKNKARALSSKTVTEPSLER
;
A
#
# COMPACT_ATOMS: atom_id res chain seq x y z
N MET A 1 1.88 -18.45 22.15
CA MET A 1 0.75 -18.59 21.22
C MET A 1 0.71 -17.30 20.43
N SER A 2 1.13 -17.31 19.17
CA SER A 2 1.20 -16.08 18.38
C SER A 2 -0.21 -15.68 17.97
N GLU A 3 -0.68 -14.55 18.48
CA GLU A 3 -2.00 -14.00 18.19
C GLU A 3 -1.94 -13.33 16.82
N HIS A 4 -2.57 -13.95 15.81
CA HIS A 4 -2.62 -13.42 14.46
C HIS A 4 -4.07 -13.25 14.04
N SER A 5 -4.42 -12.04 13.58
CA SER A 5 -5.77 -11.79 13.07
C SER A 5 -5.94 -12.45 11.70
N ILE A 6 -7.03 -13.20 11.51
CA ILE A 6 -7.31 -13.88 10.24
C ILE A 6 -8.17 -12.98 9.36
N ILE A 7 -7.77 -12.82 8.10
CA ILE A 7 -8.52 -12.03 7.10
C ILE A 7 -8.96 -12.94 5.96
N ASP A 8 -10.26 -12.96 5.72
CA ASP A 8 -10.87 -13.69 4.61
C ASP A 8 -10.74 -12.91 3.30
N ILE A 9 -10.23 -13.57 2.26
CA ILE A 9 -10.22 -13.09 0.88
C ILE A 9 -11.14 -13.94 0.01
N CYS A 10 -11.92 -13.32 -0.87
CA CYS A 10 -12.83 -14.02 -1.78
C CYS A 10 -12.21 -14.31 -3.16
N VAL A 11 -11.06 -13.70 -3.47
CA VAL A 11 -10.36 -13.83 -4.75
C VAL A 11 -8.87 -13.99 -4.50
N GLU A 12 -8.28 -15.01 -5.10
CA GLU A 12 -6.83 -15.20 -5.19
C GLU A 12 -6.42 -15.40 -6.66
N PRO A 13 -5.23 -14.94 -7.08
CA PRO A 13 -4.23 -14.18 -6.31
C PRO A 13 -4.63 -12.71 -6.11
N ILE A 14 -4.32 -12.15 -4.94
CA ILE A 14 -4.56 -10.74 -4.60
C ILE A 14 -3.25 -9.97 -4.47
N GLU A 15 -3.26 -8.68 -4.84
CA GLU A 15 -2.08 -7.83 -4.67
C GLU A 15 -1.91 -7.37 -3.23
N LEU A 16 -0.66 -7.40 -2.72
CA LEU A 16 -0.29 -6.96 -1.37
C LEU A 16 -0.85 -5.56 -1.04
N CYS A 17 -0.63 -4.57 -1.91
CA CYS A 17 -1.13 -3.20 -1.73
C CYS A 17 -2.65 -3.13 -1.52
N LYS A 18 -3.40 -3.96 -2.26
CA LYS A 18 -4.87 -4.01 -2.15
C LYS A 18 -5.29 -4.67 -0.83
N LEU A 19 -4.56 -5.70 -0.44
CA LEU A 19 -4.80 -6.41 0.79
C LEU A 19 -4.54 -5.54 2.03
N LEU A 20 -3.46 -4.76 2.07
CA LEU A 20 -3.20 -3.81 3.18
C LEU A 20 -4.36 -2.84 3.39
N LYS A 21 -4.98 -2.40 2.29
CA LYS A 21 -6.15 -1.53 2.34
C LYS A 21 -7.38 -2.26 2.88
N ILE A 22 -7.64 -3.48 2.41
CA ILE A 22 -8.77 -4.31 2.87
C ILE A 22 -8.61 -4.64 4.36
N ALA A 23 -7.39 -4.93 4.80
CA ALA A 23 -7.01 -5.18 6.18
C ALA A 23 -7.06 -3.92 7.07
N ASN A 24 -7.39 -2.76 6.49
CA ASN A 24 -7.39 -1.46 7.15
C ASN A 24 -6.08 -1.16 7.91
N MET A 25 -4.95 -1.65 7.37
CA MET A 25 -3.61 -1.42 7.94
C MET A 25 -3.04 -0.08 7.50
N VAL A 26 -3.55 0.48 6.41
CA VAL A 26 -3.10 1.74 5.78
C VAL A 26 -4.29 2.63 5.48
N GLY A 27 -4.12 3.94 5.60
CA GLY A 27 -5.18 4.93 5.34
C GLY A 27 -5.50 5.11 3.86
N GLY A 28 -4.62 4.68 2.95
CA GLY A 28 -4.85 4.78 1.51
C GLY A 28 -3.90 3.95 0.65
N GLY A 29 -4.24 3.81 -0.65
CA GLY A 29 -3.43 3.04 -1.60
C GLY A 29 -2.07 3.68 -1.92
N GLY A 30 -1.96 5.02 -1.84
CA GLY A 30 -0.69 5.73 -1.99
C GLY A 30 0.27 5.43 -0.84
N GLU A 31 -0.24 5.48 0.39
CA GLU A 31 0.50 5.12 1.60
C GLU A 31 0.97 3.66 1.56
N ALA A 32 0.07 2.73 1.20
CA ALA A 32 0.43 1.31 1.02
C ALA A 32 1.64 1.14 0.08
N LYS A 33 1.62 1.84 -1.06
CA LYS A 33 2.69 1.76 -2.05
C LYS A 33 4.00 2.32 -1.51
N THR A 34 3.97 3.39 -0.73
CA THR A 34 5.15 3.99 -0.10
C THR A 34 5.73 3.04 0.96
N MET A 35 4.90 2.57 1.90
CA MET A 35 5.33 1.67 2.98
C MET A 35 5.95 0.36 2.47
N ILE A 36 5.37 -0.21 1.41
CA ILE A 36 5.96 -1.39 0.77
C ILE A 36 7.32 -1.02 0.17
N SER A 37 7.45 0.13 -0.51
CA SER A 37 8.73 0.53 -1.13
C SER A 37 9.86 0.74 -0.13
N GLU A 38 9.50 1.24 1.05
CA GLU A 38 10.43 1.49 2.15
C GLU A 38 10.82 0.20 2.88
N GLY A 39 10.19 -0.94 2.58
CA GLY A 39 10.48 -2.21 3.23
C GLY A 39 9.84 -2.35 4.61
N ASN A 40 8.80 -1.56 4.91
CA ASN A 40 8.11 -1.59 6.21
C ASN A 40 7.11 -2.76 6.32
N VAL A 41 7.00 -3.61 5.30
CA VAL A 41 6.05 -4.72 5.22
C VAL A 41 6.82 -6.03 5.05
N LEU A 42 6.50 -7.01 5.88
CA LEU A 42 7.04 -8.36 5.78
C LEU A 42 5.95 -9.33 5.34
N VAL A 43 6.34 -10.29 4.51
CA VAL A 43 5.49 -11.41 4.09
C VAL A 43 6.24 -12.68 4.42
N ASN A 44 5.65 -13.56 5.24
CA ASN A 44 6.29 -14.78 5.76
C ASN A 44 7.66 -14.52 6.39
N ASN A 45 7.78 -13.42 7.16
CA ASN A 45 9.01 -12.94 7.81
C ASN A 45 10.09 -12.40 6.85
N GLU A 46 9.78 -12.21 5.56
CA GLU A 46 10.69 -11.58 4.60
C GLU A 46 10.24 -10.18 4.24
N VAL A 47 11.16 -9.22 4.23
CA VAL A 47 10.87 -7.84 3.81
C VAL A 47 10.54 -7.81 2.32
N VAL A 48 9.34 -7.34 1.97
CA VAL A 48 8.90 -7.26 0.57
C VAL A 48 8.81 -5.80 0.14
N VAL A 49 9.59 -5.45 -0.89
CA VAL A 49 9.52 -4.12 -1.55
C VAL A 49 8.66 -4.10 -2.82
N GLN A 50 8.12 -5.25 -3.20
CA GLN A 50 7.31 -5.41 -4.41
C GLN A 50 5.84 -5.02 -4.16
N LYS A 51 5.47 -3.80 -4.56
CA LYS A 51 4.12 -3.21 -4.38
C LYS A 51 2.97 -4.06 -4.92
N ARG A 52 3.22 -4.84 -5.99
CA ARG A 52 2.24 -5.75 -6.64
C ARG A 52 2.58 -7.22 -6.41
N LYS A 53 3.29 -7.56 -5.32
CA LYS A 53 3.49 -8.95 -4.93
C LYS A 53 2.13 -9.63 -4.81
N LYS A 54 2.00 -10.80 -5.44
CA LYS A 54 0.80 -11.63 -5.36
C LYS A 54 0.84 -12.42 -4.07
N ILE A 55 -0.22 -12.30 -3.29
CA ILE A 55 -0.45 -12.98 -2.02
C ILE A 55 -1.52 -14.05 -2.25
N ARG A 56 -1.35 -15.18 -1.57
CA ARG A 56 -2.23 -16.35 -1.61
C ARG A 56 -2.73 -16.68 -0.21
N ASN A 57 -3.65 -17.63 -0.15
CA ASN A 57 -4.07 -18.22 1.10
C ASN A 57 -2.89 -18.75 1.93
N GLY A 58 -2.96 -18.59 3.24
CA GLY A 58 -1.94 -19.05 4.18
C GLY A 58 -0.76 -18.10 4.39
N ASP A 59 -0.57 -17.09 3.52
CA ASP A 59 0.47 -16.09 3.71
C ASP A 59 0.26 -15.31 5.02
N ILE A 60 1.37 -15.00 5.69
CA ILE A 60 1.40 -14.17 6.90
C ILE A 60 2.00 -12.82 6.53
N ILE A 61 1.30 -11.75 6.86
CA ILE A 61 1.76 -10.38 6.58
C ILE A 61 1.94 -9.67 7.90
N GLU A 62 3.07 -9.00 8.03
CA GLU A 62 3.40 -8.17 9.17
C GLU A 62 3.65 -6.73 8.73
N TYR A 63 3.02 -5.80 9.42
CA TYR A 63 3.21 -4.38 9.22
C TYR A 63 2.98 -3.62 10.52
N ASN A 64 3.94 -2.76 10.89
CA ASN A 64 3.90 -1.93 12.10
C ASN A 64 3.55 -2.72 13.38
N GLY A 65 4.16 -3.91 13.55
CA GLY A 65 3.92 -4.80 14.69
C GLY A 65 2.57 -5.53 14.68
N LYS A 66 1.74 -5.36 13.64
CA LYS A 66 0.49 -6.12 13.45
C LYS A 66 0.73 -7.27 12.50
N ILE A 67 0.37 -8.48 12.93
CA ILE A 67 0.52 -9.69 12.13
C ILE A 67 -0.86 -10.23 11.76
N ILE A 68 -1.06 -10.49 10.48
CA ILE A 68 -2.30 -11.02 9.92
C ILE A 68 -2.03 -12.28 9.11
N LYS A 69 -2.98 -13.22 9.12
CA LYS A 69 -2.95 -14.43 8.29
C LYS A 69 -4.05 -14.40 7.25
N ILE A 70 -3.71 -14.76 6.02
CA ILE A 70 -4.67 -14.78 4.91
C ILE A 70 -5.41 -16.12 4.87
N ALA A 71 -6.74 -16.06 4.83
CA ALA A 71 -7.60 -17.21 4.61
C ALA A 71 -8.45 -16.99 3.35
N TYR A 72 -8.56 -17.99 2.49
CA TYR A 72 -9.42 -17.90 1.30
C TYR A 72 -10.82 -18.42 1.62
N ASN A 73 -11.82 -17.57 1.40
CA ASN A 73 -13.23 -17.88 1.63
C ASN A 73 -14.11 -17.28 0.50
N PRO A 74 -14.40 -18.04 -0.56
CA PRO A 74 -15.15 -17.55 -1.72
C PRO A 74 -16.62 -17.26 -1.43
N THR A 75 -17.16 -17.79 -0.33
CA THR A 75 -18.57 -17.65 0.06
C THR A 75 -18.87 -16.25 0.60
N LYS A 76 -17.86 -15.54 1.12
CA LYS A 76 -17.97 -14.15 1.60
C LYS A 76 -17.88 -13.14 0.46
N LYS A 77 -18.72 -13.27 -0.58
CA LYS A 77 -18.96 -12.20 -1.56
C LYS A 77 -19.80 -11.10 -0.91
N SER A 78 -19.30 -10.43 0.13
CA SER A 78 -20.00 -9.27 0.67
C SER A 78 -19.89 -8.11 -0.33
N ALA A 79 -21.02 -7.46 -0.61
CA ALA A 79 -21.09 -6.30 -1.48
C ALA A 79 -20.14 -5.17 -1.02
N GLU A 80 -19.76 -5.14 0.27
CA GLU A 80 -18.81 -4.20 0.87
C GLU A 80 -17.37 -4.41 0.38
N PHE A 81 -16.94 -5.66 0.16
CA PHE A 81 -15.63 -5.96 -0.40
C PHE A 81 -15.53 -5.48 -1.85
N ILE A 82 -16.60 -5.70 -2.63
CA ILE A 82 -16.72 -5.21 -4.01
C ILE A 82 -16.72 -3.68 -4.03
N ASN A 83 -17.50 -3.03 -3.16
CA ASN A 83 -17.55 -1.57 -3.08
C ASN A 83 -16.18 -0.97 -2.68
N THR A 84 -15.45 -1.56 -1.74
CA THR A 84 -14.11 -1.10 -1.37
C THR A 84 -13.12 -1.22 -2.52
N VAL A 85 -13.21 -2.29 -3.29
CA VAL A 85 -12.38 -2.53 -4.48
C VAL A 85 -12.74 -1.59 -5.64
N VAL A 86 -14.03 -1.28 -5.84
CA VAL A 86 -14.53 -0.41 -6.92
C VAL A 86 -14.42 1.09 -6.57
N LEU A 87 -14.59 1.48 -5.31
CA LEU A 87 -14.51 2.88 -4.86
C LEU A 87 -13.06 3.38 -4.74
N ALA A 88 -12.10 2.48 -4.50
CA ALA A 88 -10.67 2.79 -4.60
C ALA A 88 -10.29 3.37 -5.97
N SER A 89 -11.02 3.01 -7.02
CA SER A 89 -10.73 3.37 -8.41
C SER A 89 -11.27 4.75 -8.82
N LYS A 90 -12.29 5.28 -8.12
CA LYS A 90 -13.04 6.47 -8.57
C LYS A 90 -12.57 7.80 -7.96
N LYS A 91 -11.90 7.80 -6.80
CA LYS A 91 -11.58 9.05 -6.06
C LYS A 91 -10.26 9.73 -6.48
N GLU A 92 -9.38 9.06 -7.22
CA GLU A 92 -8.06 9.62 -7.60
C GLU A 92 -8.09 10.56 -8.83
N GLN A 93 -9.16 10.56 -9.63
CA GLN A 93 -9.21 11.40 -10.84
C GLN A 93 -9.63 12.86 -10.61
N ARG A 94 -10.22 13.21 -9.45
CA ARG A 94 -10.76 14.58 -9.26
C ARG A 94 -9.77 15.59 -8.67
N LYS A 95 -8.65 15.16 -8.07
CA LYS A 95 -7.64 16.07 -7.47
C LYS A 95 -6.40 16.33 -8.34
N LYS A 96 -6.28 15.69 -9.52
CA LYS A 96 -5.14 15.92 -10.45
C LYS A 96 -5.33 17.12 -11.41
N ARG A 97 -6.47 17.83 -11.38
CA ARG A 97 -6.69 19.00 -12.25
C ARG A 97 -6.34 20.37 -11.65
N ALA A 98 -6.06 20.48 -10.35
CA ALA A 98 -5.86 21.80 -9.71
C ALA A 98 -4.42 22.12 -9.27
N LYS A 99 -3.47 21.18 -9.35
CA LYS A 99 -2.10 21.39 -8.82
C LYS A 99 -0.96 21.41 -9.85
N ASN A 100 -1.29 21.39 -11.15
CA ASN A 100 -0.29 21.57 -12.21
C ASN A 100 0.05 23.05 -12.54
N LYS A 101 -0.47 24.03 -11.78
CA LYS A 101 -0.18 25.47 -11.99
C LYS A 101 0.76 26.08 -10.94
N ALA A 102 1.72 25.32 -10.40
CA ALA A 102 2.65 25.86 -9.39
C ALA A 102 4.06 25.23 -9.38
N ARG A 103 4.54 24.66 -10.49
CA ARG A 103 5.93 24.16 -10.57
C ARG A 103 6.57 24.48 -11.91
N ALA A 104 6.74 25.76 -12.15
CA ALA A 104 7.57 26.30 -13.23
C ALA A 104 8.31 27.55 -12.73
N LEU A 105 9.03 27.45 -11.61
CA LEU A 105 9.97 28.48 -11.13
C LEU A 105 10.78 27.87 -9.96
N SER A 106 11.87 27.18 -10.28
CA SER A 106 13.09 27.13 -9.46
C SER A 106 14.07 26.16 -10.11
N SER A 107 14.84 26.69 -11.06
CA SER A 107 16.05 26.05 -11.57
C SER A 107 17.03 27.16 -11.95
N LYS A 108 17.95 27.44 -11.02
CA LYS A 108 19.26 28.11 -11.12
C LYS A 108 19.64 28.46 -9.67
N THR A 109 20.75 28.09 -9.04
CA THR A 109 22.02 27.43 -9.41
C THR A 109 22.73 27.13 -8.07
N VAL A 110 23.29 25.93 -7.92
CA VAL A 110 24.39 25.58 -6.97
C VAL A 110 25.68 26.20 -7.61
N THR A 111 26.75 26.69 -6.95
CA THR A 111 27.62 26.12 -5.91
C THR A 111 28.65 27.22 -5.51
N GLU A 112 28.68 27.63 -4.23
CA GLU A 112 29.80 27.63 -3.27
C GLU A 112 30.78 28.83 -3.19
N PRO A 113 31.32 29.12 -1.98
CA PRO A 113 32.18 30.26 -1.65
C PRO A 113 33.67 29.88 -1.56
N SER A 114 34.58 30.80 -1.88
CA SER A 114 35.98 30.70 -1.44
C SER A 114 36.60 32.08 -1.25
N LEU A 115 37.00 32.36 0.00
CA LEU A 115 37.97 33.37 0.39
C LEU A 115 39.29 33.19 -0.39
N GLU A 116 39.91 34.27 -0.87
CA GLU A 116 41.25 34.71 -0.42
C GLU A 116 41.67 36.06 -1.05
N ARG A 117 42.21 36.92 -0.17
CA ARG A 117 43.10 38.09 -0.37
C ARG A 117 42.52 39.41 -0.91
#